data_AF-A0A527D2I6-F1
#
_entry.id   AF-A0A527D2I6-F1
#
_cell.length_a   1.000
_cell.length_b   1.000
_cell.length_c   1.000
_cell.angle_alpha   90.00
_cell.angle_beta   90.00
_cell.angle_gamma   90.00
#
_symmetry.space_group_name_H-M   'P 1'
#
loop_
_entity.id
_entity.type
_entity.pdbx_description
1 polymer ?
#
loop_
_entity_poly.entity_id
_entity_poly.type
_entity_poly.pdbx_seq_one_letter_code
_entity_poly.pdbx_strand_id
1 'polypeptide(L)'
;INDKTIANIQTLNAIAGKRGQTLAQMALAWVLRKGRVTSALIGASRPEQVEDCVGALKVLDFSDAELAEIDTYARESDINLWAASAERKGPPRK
;
A
#
# COMPACT_ATOMS: atom_id res chain seq x y z
N ILE A 1 14.13 -6.82 -8.05
CA ILE A 1 14.02 -5.48 -7.43
C ILE A 1 15.27 -4.70 -7.85
N ASN A 2 15.10 -3.48 -8.37
CA ASN A 2 16.21 -2.62 -8.79
C ASN A 2 16.50 -1.53 -7.73
N ASP A 3 17.65 -0.87 -7.82
CA ASP A 3 18.09 0.13 -6.83
C ASP A 3 17.13 1.32 -6.71
N LYS A 4 16.47 1.70 -7.82
CA LYS A 4 15.48 2.78 -7.84
C LYS A 4 14.24 2.42 -7.03
N THR A 5 13.75 1.19 -7.13
CA THR A 5 12.63 0.69 -6.32
C THR A 5 13.00 0.69 -4.84
N ILE A 6 14.24 0.30 -4.48
CA ILE A 6 14.71 0.35 -3.09
C ILE A 6 14.74 1.78 -2.57
N ALA A 7 15.27 2.73 -3.35
CA ALA A 7 15.29 4.15 -2.97
C ALA A 7 13.88 4.73 -2.77
N ASN A 8 12.93 4.37 -3.63
CA ASN A 8 11.53 4.75 -3.48
C ASN A 8 10.92 4.18 -2.19
N ILE A 9 11.17 2.89 -1.89
CA ILE A 9 10.70 2.23 -0.66
C ILE A 9 11.28 2.92 0.58
N GLN A 10 12.56 3.27 0.56
CA GLN A 10 13.19 3.99 1.68
C GLN A 10 12.56 5.37 1.90
N THR A 11 12.21 6.06 0.81
CA THR A 11 11.55 7.37 0.90
C THR A 11 10.12 7.22 1.43
N LEU A 12 9.36 6.24 0.96
CA LEU A 12 8.03 5.91 1.50
C LEU A 12 8.11 5.54 2.99
N ASN A 13 9.16 4.85 3.42
CA ASN A 13 9.38 4.54 4.83
C ASN A 13 9.63 5.81 5.66
N ALA A 14 10.35 6.80 5.11
CA ALA A 14 10.53 8.09 5.77
C ALA A 14 9.20 8.85 5.92
N ILE A 15 8.33 8.81 4.91
CA ILE A 15 6.98 9.40 4.96
C ILE A 15 6.13 8.71 6.04
N ALA A 16 6.16 7.37 6.10
CA ALA A 16 5.47 6.62 7.15
C ALA A 16 5.96 7.03 8.55
N GLY A 17 7.28 7.22 8.72
CA GLY A 17 7.88 7.71 9.95
C GLY A 17 7.36 9.09 10.37
N LYS A 18 7.19 10.04 9.43
CA LYS A 18 6.58 11.36 9.71
C LYS A 18 5.14 11.24 10.24
N ARG A 19 4.42 10.18 9.83
CA ARG A 19 3.05 9.86 10.26
C ARG A 19 2.99 9.06 11.56
N GLY A 20 4.13 8.67 12.12
CA GLY A 20 4.19 7.77 13.28
C GLY A 20 3.72 6.35 12.96
N GLN A 21 3.81 5.92 11.71
CA GLN A 21 3.41 4.59 11.23
C GLN A 21 4.63 3.82 10.72
N THR A 22 4.57 2.48 10.78
CA THR A 22 5.47 1.64 9.98
C THR A 22 5.09 1.74 8.51
N LEU A 23 6.02 1.41 7.59
CA LEU A 23 5.71 1.38 6.16
C LEU A 23 4.53 0.44 5.85
N ALA A 24 4.48 -0.71 6.51
CA ALA A 24 3.38 -1.68 6.36
C ALA A 24 2.03 -1.08 6.82
N GLN A 25 2.02 -0.42 7.97
CA GLN A 25 0.84 0.27 8.47
C GLN A 25 0.36 1.37 7.51
N MET A 26 1.27 2.19 7.00
CA MET A 26 0.93 3.24 6.04
C MET A 26 0.37 2.65 4.74
N ALA A 27 0.94 1.55 4.24
CA ALA A 27 0.43 0.87 3.04
C ALA A 27 -1.00 0.33 3.23
N LEU A 28 -1.29 -0.27 4.38
CA LEU A 28 -2.64 -0.75 4.71
C LEU A 28 -3.63 0.40 4.85
N ALA A 29 -3.26 1.47 5.56
CA ALA A 29 -4.07 2.68 5.66
C ALA A 29 -4.36 3.28 4.29
N TRP A 30 -3.37 3.31 3.40
CA TRP A 30 -3.53 3.78 2.03
C TRP A 30 -4.53 2.93 1.24
N VAL A 31 -4.48 1.59 1.36
CA VAL A 31 -5.44 0.69 0.69
C VAL A 31 -6.87 0.89 1.20
N LEU A 32 -7.04 1.04 2.52
CA LEU A 32 -8.35 1.17 3.16
C LEU A 32 -8.95 2.59 3.06
N ARG A 33 -8.22 3.56 2.51
CA ARG A 33 -8.65 4.96 2.45
C ARG A 33 -9.95 5.14 1.66
N LYS A 34 -10.74 6.14 2.07
CA LYS A 34 -11.98 6.58 1.38
C LYS A 34 -13.06 5.49 1.25
N GLY A 35 -12.97 4.38 2.00
CA GLY A 35 -14.03 3.37 2.12
C GLY A 35 -14.41 2.63 0.83
N ARG A 36 -13.60 2.74 -0.23
CA ARG A 36 -13.87 2.05 -1.52
C ARG A 36 -13.42 0.59 -1.51
N VAL A 37 -12.52 0.25 -0.61
CA VAL A 37 -12.00 -1.11 -0.41
C VAL A 37 -12.56 -1.63 0.90
N THR A 38 -13.26 -2.77 0.86
CA THR A 38 -13.89 -3.37 2.04
C THR A 38 -12.88 -3.97 3.02
N SER A 39 -11.79 -4.55 2.50
CA SER A 39 -10.77 -5.22 3.30
C SER A 39 -9.43 -5.29 2.58
N ALA A 40 -8.34 -5.31 3.36
CA ALA A 40 -7.00 -5.57 2.89
C ALA A 40 -6.58 -6.97 3.35
N LEU A 41 -6.21 -7.85 2.41
CA LEU A 41 -5.74 -9.20 2.71
C LEU A 41 -4.24 -9.16 3.04
N ILE A 42 -3.87 -9.59 4.24
CA ILE A 42 -2.48 -9.61 4.71
C ILE A 42 -1.99 -11.05 4.92
N GLY A 43 -0.71 -11.29 4.64
CA GLY A 43 0.00 -12.49 5.05
C GLY A 43 0.92 -12.18 6.22
N ALA A 44 0.92 -13.03 7.25
CA ALA A 44 1.80 -12.92 8.41
C ALA A 44 2.45 -14.28 8.69
N SER A 45 3.76 -14.29 8.96
CA SER A 45 4.51 -15.48 9.36
C SER A 45 4.67 -15.60 10.87
N ARG A 46 4.32 -14.55 11.62
CA ARG A 46 4.32 -14.51 13.08
C ARG A 46 3.19 -13.63 13.63
N PRO A 47 2.66 -13.90 14.84
CA PRO A 47 1.53 -13.16 15.40
C PRO A 47 1.76 -11.65 15.53
N GLU A 48 2.98 -11.23 15.85
CA GLU A 48 3.31 -9.81 16.10
C GLU A 48 3.14 -8.95 14.84
N GLN A 49 3.22 -9.56 13.65
CA GLN A 49 2.95 -8.85 12.39
C GLN A 49 1.48 -8.51 12.22
N VAL A 50 0.57 -9.35 12.74
CA VAL A 50 -0.87 -9.05 12.74
C VAL A 50 -1.13 -7.85 13.65
N GLU A 51 -0.52 -7.84 14.83
CA GLU A 51 -0.61 -6.71 15.77
C GLU A 51 -0.07 -5.41 15.16
N ASP A 52 1.08 -5.47 14.47
CA ASP A 52 1.63 -4.32 13.74
C ASP A 52 0.66 -3.84 12.64
N CYS A 53 0.10 -4.75 11.85
CA CYS A 53 -0.85 -4.41 10.78
C CYS A 53 -2.13 -3.74 11.31
N VAL A 54 -2.65 -4.20 12.45
CA VAL A 54 -3.81 -3.58 13.11
C VAL A 54 -3.51 -2.13 13.52
N GLY A 55 -2.24 -1.80 13.80
CA GLY A 55 -1.79 -0.44 14.06
C GLY A 55 -2.10 0.56 12.92
N ALA A 56 -2.31 0.09 11.69
CA ALA A 56 -2.71 0.93 10.56
C ALA A 56 -4.02 1.69 10.81
N LEU A 57 -4.93 1.10 11.58
CA LEU A 57 -6.25 1.68 11.87
C LEU A 57 -6.19 2.95 12.73
N LYS A 58 -5.04 3.23 13.36
CA LYS A 58 -4.85 4.43 14.18
C LYS A 58 -4.81 5.72 13.36
N VAL A 59 -4.33 5.66 12.11
CA VAL A 59 -4.20 6.82 11.21
C VAL A 59 -4.54 6.39 9.79
N LEU A 60 -5.83 6.51 9.43
CA LEU A 60 -6.35 6.14 8.11
C LEU A 60 -6.42 7.32 7.13
N ASP A 61 -6.48 8.54 7.65
CA ASP A 61 -6.64 9.74 6.85
C ASP A 61 -5.30 10.21 6.30
N PHE A 62 -5.33 10.69 5.05
CA PHE A 62 -4.19 11.31 4.39
C PHE A 62 -4.61 12.69 3.91
N SER A 63 -3.75 13.67 4.11
CA SER A 63 -3.86 14.96 3.45
C SER A 63 -3.52 14.83 1.96
N ASP A 64 -4.03 15.76 1.15
CA ASP A 64 -3.74 15.78 -0.28
C ASP A 64 -2.23 15.97 -0.57
N ALA A 65 -1.53 16.69 0.31
CA ALA A 65 -0.08 16.86 0.22
C ALA A 65 0.67 15.54 0.43
N GLU A 66 0.26 14.74 1.42
CA GLU A 66 0.86 13.41 1.66
C GLU A 66 0.56 12.45 0.52
N LEU A 67 -0.66 12.47 -0.04
CA LEU A 67 -1.00 11.64 -1.18
C LEU A 67 -0.15 12.02 -2.41
N ALA A 68 0.04 13.31 -2.67
CA ALA A 68 0.90 13.77 -3.76
C ALA A 68 2.38 13.37 -3.55
N GLU A 69 2.87 13.41 -2.31
CA GLU A 69 4.22 12.93 -1.97
C GLU A 69 4.33 11.41 -2.21
N ILE A 70 3.36 10.63 -1.73
CA ILE A 70 3.32 9.18 -1.91
C ILE A 70 3.29 8.81 -3.39
N ASP A 71 2.45 9.45 -4.20
CA ASP A 71 2.30 9.17 -5.63
C ASP A 71 3.60 9.42 -6.43
N THR A 72 4.48 10.29 -5.94
CA THR A 72 5.78 10.55 -6.56
C THR A 72 6.69 9.30 -6.53
N TYR A 73 6.63 8.54 -5.42
CA TYR A 73 7.51 7.41 -5.14
C TYR A 73 6.83 6.04 -5.31
N ALA A 74 5.51 5.95 -5.13
CA ALA A 74 4.71 4.74 -5.29
C ALA A 74 4.49 4.39 -6.78
N ARG A 75 5.59 4.19 -7.51
CA ARG A 75 5.58 3.87 -8.93
C ARG A 75 5.51 2.37 -9.18
N GLU A 76 4.87 2.03 -10.29
CA GLU A 76 4.83 0.67 -10.81
C GLU A 76 6.24 0.09 -10.93
N SER A 77 6.42 -1.12 -10.40
CA SER A 77 7.70 -1.82 -10.31
C SER A 77 7.60 -3.23 -10.90
N ASP A 78 6.69 -3.44 -11.85
CA ASP A 78 6.46 -4.70 -12.57
C ASP A 78 6.26 -5.92 -11.65
N ILE A 79 5.57 -5.72 -10.52
CA ILE A 79 5.39 -6.74 -9.46
C ILE A 79 4.05 -7.48 -9.58
N ASN A 80 3.15 -7.07 -10.47
CA ASN A 80 1.83 -7.67 -10.62
C ASN A 80 1.91 -8.98 -11.44
N LEU A 81 2.22 -10.09 -10.76
CA LEU A 81 2.31 -11.43 -11.38
C LEU A 81 1.00 -11.92 -12.00
N TRP A 82 -0.14 -11.30 -11.66
CA TRP A 82 -1.47 -11.67 -12.15
C TRP A 82 -2.05 -10.68 -13.16
N ALA A 83 -1.25 -9.74 -13.68
CA ALA A 83 -1.69 -8.71 -14.64
C ALA A 83 -2.45 -9.31 -15.83
N ALA A 84 -1.93 -10.39 -16.43
CA ALA A 84 -2.56 -11.07 -17.57
C ALA A 84 -3.98 -11.61 -17.28
N SER A 85 -4.27 -11.97 -16.02
CA SER A 85 -5.60 -12.41 -15.59
C SER A 85 -6.50 -11.22 -15.26
N ALA A 86 -5.96 -10.24 -14.52
CA ALA A 86 -6.70 -9.06 -14.05
C ALA A 86 -7.15 -8.14 -15.20
N GLU A 87 -6.36 -8.05 -16.25
CA GLU A 87 -6.59 -7.16 -17.40
C GLU A 87 -7.28 -7.87 -18.57
N ARG A 88 -7.60 -9.16 -18.42
CA ARG A 88 -8.33 -9.90 -19.45
C ARG A 88 -9.71 -9.27 -19.65
N LYS A 89 -10.03 -8.92 -20.90
CA LYS A 89 -11.37 -8.47 -21.28
C LYS A 89 -12.36 -9.60 -21.02
N GLY A 90 -13.21 -9.42 -20.00
CA GLY A 90 -14.23 -10.40 -19.62
C GLY A 90 -15.27 -10.61 -20.73
N PRO A 91 -16.06 -11.71 -20.67
CA PRO A 91 -17.16 -11.91 -21.61
C PRO A 91 -18.13 -10.72 -21.55
N PRO A 92 -18.81 -10.40 -22.66
CA PRO A 92 -19.79 -9.32 -22.69
C PRO A 92 -20.83 -9.57 -21.59
N ARG A 93 -21.00 -8.59 -20.70
CA ARG A 93 -22.06 -8.64 -19.68
C ARG A 93 -23.39 -8.57 -20.43
N LYS A 94 -24.28 -9.53 -20.16
CA LYS A 94 -25.66 -9.54 -20.68
C LYS A 94 -26.47 -8.40 -20.07
#